data_AF-A0A2A3Y4X2-F1
#
_entry.id   AF-A0A2A3Y4X2-F1
#
_cell.length_a   1.000
_cell.length_b   1.000
_cell.length_c   1.000
_cell.angle_alpha   90.00
_cell.angle_beta   90.00
_cell.angle_gamma   90.00
#
_symmetry.space_group_name_H-M   'P 1'
#
loop_
_entity.id
_entity.type
_entity.pdbx_description
1 polymer ?
#
loop_
_entity_poly.entity_id
_entity_poly.type
_entity_poly.pdbx_seq_one_letter_code
_entity_poly.pdbx_strand_id
1 'polypeptide(L)'
;MNAKRASEVEQTYDPRELIRTVKKLRDRSARIDAFSDGYIWVLLAVVALVYLFSALSGVIFALQGAAGNATRLPSAVWDLQELTVALLPVMLLSCFRGLLYLGPCGLRPDKAAWWLPLAVDLRGIRKRSFYNALILGALLNSFIGILWLAGLFTLSGRFEVQVFFFGLVFFAVTGTLLSAIATHAQIAAQARVVRRICRLLLTLFAMGLSISWSLLLTENAWAQGAYGLLGDLAFDQGFWASGCVGALLLATIVIWQATRKIDQVKANSLRLAGQKQNELVGSLAQMELSGMLPATESVGPRSRNSWHRPLRHLPVVLQILLLRYLRGGYWRAPGNLVLLTVALVLAVRSIANTLAVTGFFVLLLWVLTESFGRLNRPLASAPGLAQMLSQPRTALVRPAIGFTLCMILVILSICSLLPLALGMIPTANLGFWVLGVLVAASGTSAAAWGRATRGERDWEALILGASNEINTGSLMLIELRYFLQAVASGLPLILLLLTPVSTVPWGIWAFGLLCAYPGYAALRRAGESATSHPVTNGQ
;
A
#
# COMPACT_ATOMS: atom_id res chain seq x y z
N MET A 1 -45.23 -46.98 -61.14
CA MET A 1 -44.51 -47.71 -60.07
C MET A 1 -43.02 -47.52 -60.26
N ASN A 2 -42.35 -46.78 -59.37
CA ASN A 2 -41.05 -47.10 -58.80
C ASN A 2 -40.59 -45.96 -57.86
N ALA A 3 -40.69 -46.23 -56.57
CA ALA A 3 -39.92 -45.55 -55.54
C ALA A 3 -38.46 -46.01 -55.64
N LYS A 4 -37.49 -45.08 -55.64
CA LYS A 4 -36.29 -45.12 -54.80
C LYS A 4 -35.27 -44.02 -55.14
N ARG A 5 -34.81 -43.39 -54.05
CA ARG A 5 -33.50 -42.76 -53.81
C ARG A 5 -33.32 -41.30 -54.24
N ALA A 6 -33.86 -40.42 -53.40
CA ALA A 6 -32.98 -39.52 -52.68
C ALA A 6 -31.96 -40.35 -51.89
N SER A 7 -30.68 -40.25 -52.25
CA SER A 7 -29.53 -40.71 -51.46
C SER A 7 -28.58 -39.52 -51.41
N GLU A 8 -28.64 -38.73 -50.33
CA GLU A 8 -27.71 -38.88 -49.20
C GLU A 8 -26.25 -38.78 -49.68
N VAL A 9 -25.79 -37.55 -49.87
CA VAL A 9 -24.39 -37.25 -49.60
C VAL A 9 -24.28 -37.25 -48.07
N GLU A 10 -24.02 -38.42 -47.50
CA GLU A 10 -23.46 -38.53 -46.15
C GLU A 10 -22.11 -37.81 -46.16
N GLN A 11 -22.12 -36.49 -45.96
CA GLN A 11 -21.00 -35.86 -45.28
C GLN A 11 -20.94 -36.55 -43.93
N THR A 12 -19.95 -37.41 -43.74
CA THR A 12 -19.66 -38.08 -42.49
C THR A 12 -19.51 -36.99 -41.43
N TYR A 13 -20.58 -36.73 -40.69
CA TYR A 13 -20.63 -35.70 -39.68
C TYR A 13 -19.82 -36.22 -38.50
N ASP A 14 -18.51 -36.02 -38.52
CA ASP A 14 -17.66 -36.36 -37.38
C ASP A 14 -17.74 -35.20 -36.37
N PRO A 15 -18.51 -35.35 -35.28
CA PRO A 15 -18.64 -34.30 -34.27
C PRO A 15 -17.29 -33.93 -33.66
N ARG A 16 -16.26 -34.79 -33.75
CA ARG A 16 -14.91 -34.49 -33.25
C ARG A 16 -14.19 -33.48 -34.11
N GLU A 17 -14.38 -33.50 -35.43
CA GLU A 17 -13.80 -32.49 -36.33
C GLU A 17 -14.50 -31.15 -36.18
N LEU A 18 -15.83 -31.14 -36.04
CA LEU A 18 -16.58 -29.90 -35.81
C LEU A 18 -16.23 -29.28 -34.45
N ILE A 19 -16.10 -30.08 -33.38
CA ILE A 19 -15.63 -29.61 -32.07
C ILE A 19 -14.18 -29.12 -32.14
N ARG A 20 -13.29 -29.79 -32.89
CA ARG A 20 -11.89 -29.33 -33.08
C ARG A 20 -11.83 -28.03 -33.87
N THR A 21 -12.71 -27.84 -34.84
CA THR A 21 -12.76 -26.65 -35.70
C THR A 21 -13.36 -25.47 -34.94
N VAL A 22 -14.45 -25.70 -34.20
CA VAL A 22 -15.04 -24.72 -33.27
C VAL A 22 -14.07 -24.39 -32.13
N LYS A 23 -13.33 -25.36 -31.57
CA LYS A 23 -12.24 -25.08 -30.60
C LYS A 23 -11.12 -24.26 -31.23
N LYS A 24 -10.65 -24.59 -32.44
CA LYS A 24 -9.63 -23.80 -33.15
C LYS A 24 -10.08 -22.37 -33.43
N LEU A 25 -11.32 -22.19 -33.88
CA LEU A 25 -11.90 -20.86 -34.17
C LEU A 25 -12.11 -20.06 -32.88
N ARG A 26 -12.68 -20.68 -31.83
CA ARG A 26 -12.81 -20.09 -30.49
C ARG A 26 -11.46 -19.76 -29.87
N ASP A 27 -10.45 -20.60 -30.05
CA ASP A 27 -9.08 -20.33 -29.57
C ASP A 27 -8.40 -19.23 -30.38
N ARG A 28 -8.80 -18.98 -31.64
CA ARG A 28 -8.23 -17.93 -32.49
C ARG A 28 -8.90 -16.58 -32.23
N SER A 29 -10.23 -16.54 -32.13
CA SER A 29 -10.96 -15.33 -31.71
C SER A 29 -10.60 -14.95 -30.28
N ALA A 30 -10.60 -15.90 -29.33
CA ALA A 30 -10.18 -15.63 -27.95
C ALA A 30 -8.69 -15.23 -27.86
N ARG A 31 -7.83 -15.67 -28.79
CA ARG A 31 -6.44 -15.19 -28.87
C ARG A 31 -6.34 -13.77 -29.43
N ILE A 32 -7.16 -13.41 -30.41
CA ILE A 32 -7.18 -12.05 -30.99
C ILE A 32 -7.80 -11.08 -29.99
N ASP A 33 -8.91 -11.44 -29.35
CA ASP A 33 -9.53 -10.65 -28.28
C ASP A 33 -8.55 -10.49 -27.12
N ALA A 34 -7.92 -11.57 -26.65
CA ALA A 34 -6.90 -11.49 -25.59
C ALA A 34 -5.63 -10.72 -26.00
N PHE A 35 -5.28 -10.70 -27.29
CA PHE A 35 -4.16 -9.91 -27.80
C PHE A 35 -4.52 -8.44 -27.91
N SER A 36 -5.74 -8.11 -28.37
CA SER A 36 -6.25 -6.74 -28.44
C SER A 36 -6.46 -6.15 -27.04
N ASP A 37 -7.06 -6.91 -26.12
CA ASP A 37 -7.16 -6.57 -24.70
C ASP A 37 -5.76 -6.40 -24.12
N GLY A 38 -4.88 -7.39 -24.33
CA GLY A 38 -3.51 -7.33 -23.82
C GLY A 38 -2.76 -6.09 -24.30
N TYR A 39 -2.89 -5.73 -25.57
CA TYR A 39 -2.29 -4.53 -26.15
C TYR A 39 -2.88 -3.25 -25.55
N ILE A 40 -4.20 -3.15 -25.43
CA ILE A 40 -4.88 -1.99 -24.82
C ILE A 40 -4.46 -1.85 -23.35
N TRP A 41 -4.41 -2.95 -22.59
CA TRP A 41 -3.95 -2.92 -21.20
C TRP A 41 -2.49 -2.55 -21.06
N VAL A 42 -1.63 -3.00 -21.97
CA VAL A 42 -0.21 -2.59 -22.00
C VAL A 42 -0.09 -1.11 -22.33
N LEU A 43 -0.82 -0.60 -23.32
CA LEU A 43 -0.83 0.81 -23.69
C LEU A 43 -1.35 1.67 -22.53
N LEU A 44 -2.46 1.28 -21.91
CA LEU A 44 -3.05 1.94 -20.75
C LEU A 44 -2.07 1.93 -19.57
N ALA A 45 -1.38 0.82 -19.33
CA ALA A 45 -0.35 0.72 -18.30
C ALA A 45 0.81 1.67 -18.59
N VAL A 46 1.30 1.73 -19.83
CA VAL A 46 2.37 2.67 -20.23
C VAL A 46 1.92 4.12 -20.04
N VAL A 47 0.73 4.48 -20.50
CA VAL A 47 0.16 5.83 -20.33
C VAL A 47 0.01 6.18 -18.84
N ALA A 48 -0.55 5.26 -18.04
CA ALA A 48 -0.66 5.43 -16.59
C ALA A 48 0.71 5.58 -15.93
N LEU A 49 1.72 4.85 -16.39
CA LEU A 49 3.09 4.92 -15.87
C LEU A 49 3.75 6.26 -16.24
N VAL A 50 3.51 6.79 -17.45
CA VAL A 50 3.97 8.12 -17.86
C VAL A 50 3.32 9.22 -17.01
N TYR A 51 1.99 9.18 -16.82
CA TYR A 51 1.30 10.13 -15.95
C TYR A 51 1.76 10.01 -14.49
N LEU A 52 1.93 8.78 -14.00
CA LEU A 52 2.47 8.53 -12.67
C LEU A 52 3.89 9.08 -12.54
N PHE A 53 4.74 8.91 -13.55
CA PHE A 53 6.10 9.45 -13.58
C PHE A 53 6.10 10.98 -13.61
N SER A 54 5.22 11.61 -14.39
CA SER A 54 5.06 13.07 -14.41
C SER A 54 4.55 13.60 -13.06
N ALA A 55 3.60 12.92 -12.44
CA ALA A 55 3.07 13.30 -11.14
C ALA A 55 4.12 13.09 -10.03
N LEU A 56 4.82 11.96 -10.05
CA LEU A 56 5.87 11.65 -9.08
C LEU A 56 7.07 12.57 -9.23
N SER A 57 7.52 12.88 -10.45
CA SER A 57 8.59 13.86 -10.65
C SER A 57 8.18 15.23 -10.15
N GLY A 58 6.95 15.68 -10.41
CA GLY A 58 6.41 16.92 -9.83
C GLY A 58 6.35 16.91 -8.30
N VAL A 59 5.89 15.81 -7.70
CA VAL A 59 5.85 15.63 -6.25
C VAL A 59 7.27 15.58 -5.66
N ILE A 60 8.19 14.83 -6.25
CA ILE A 60 9.57 14.69 -5.79
C ILE A 60 10.32 16.02 -5.93
N PHE A 61 10.11 16.74 -7.04
CA PHE A 61 10.65 18.08 -7.26
C PHE A 61 10.12 19.08 -6.22
N ALA A 62 8.81 19.04 -5.93
CA ALA A 62 8.20 19.84 -4.87
C ALA A 62 8.76 19.46 -3.49
N LEU A 63 8.85 18.18 -3.16
CA LEU A 63 9.38 17.67 -1.89
C LEU A 63 10.88 17.99 -1.72
N GLN A 64 11.66 18.15 -2.80
CA GLN A 64 13.05 18.60 -2.73
C GLN A 64 13.21 20.09 -2.44
N GLY A 65 12.13 20.87 -2.56
CA GLY A 65 12.14 22.27 -2.15
C GLY A 65 13.03 23.14 -3.03
N ALA A 66 13.07 22.91 -4.34
CA ALA A 66 13.73 23.84 -5.28
C ALA A 66 13.22 25.30 -5.18
N ALA A 67 12.12 25.54 -4.44
CA ALA A 67 11.56 26.85 -4.12
C ALA A 67 11.77 27.32 -2.65
N GLY A 68 12.43 26.56 -1.78
CA GLY A 68 12.59 26.91 -0.35
C GLY A 68 13.93 26.46 0.26
N ASN A 69 14.56 27.33 1.06
CA ASN A 69 15.84 27.02 1.72
C ASN A 69 15.67 25.84 2.70
N ALA A 70 16.34 24.72 2.44
CA ALA A 70 16.41 23.61 3.39
C ALA A 70 17.14 24.06 4.67
N THR A 71 16.57 23.76 5.85
CA THR A 71 17.21 24.03 7.12
C THR A 71 18.36 23.05 7.32
N ARG A 72 19.60 23.54 7.33
CA ARG A 72 20.78 22.71 7.59
C ARG A 72 20.81 22.29 9.05
N LEU A 73 20.47 21.03 9.32
CA LEU A 73 20.60 20.43 10.63
C LEU A 73 21.98 19.81 10.80
N PRO A 74 22.67 20.00 11.93
CA PRO A 74 23.96 19.36 12.19
C PRO A 74 23.85 17.84 12.25
N SER A 75 22.66 17.30 12.57
CA SER A 75 22.41 15.86 12.60
C SER A 75 22.23 15.22 11.21
N ALA A 76 21.95 16.05 10.20
CA ALA A 76 21.67 15.60 8.84
C ALA A 76 23.00 15.42 8.10
N VAL A 77 23.52 14.20 8.08
CA VAL A 77 24.84 13.91 7.53
C VAL A 77 24.76 13.19 6.19
N TRP A 78 23.68 12.45 5.92
CA TRP A 78 23.54 11.75 4.66
C TRP A 78 23.09 12.67 3.54
N ASP A 79 23.78 12.55 2.42
CA ASP A 79 23.25 13.02 1.16
C ASP A 79 22.33 11.96 0.56
N LEU A 80 21.25 12.44 -0.05
CA LEU A 80 20.16 11.58 -0.46
C LEU A 80 20.56 10.63 -1.60
N GLN A 81 21.60 11.00 -2.36
CA GLN A 81 22.23 10.15 -3.39
C GLN A 81 22.95 8.94 -2.78
N GLU A 82 23.76 9.14 -1.75
CA GLU A 82 24.49 8.08 -1.04
C GLU A 82 23.52 7.06 -0.42
N LEU A 83 22.41 7.58 0.13
CA LEU A 83 21.36 6.77 0.73
C LEU A 83 20.62 5.92 -0.31
N THR A 84 20.51 6.36 -1.57
CA THR A 84 19.79 5.62 -2.61
C THR A 84 20.47 4.30 -2.99
N VAL A 85 21.80 4.23 -3.03
CA VAL A 85 22.48 2.95 -3.30
C VAL A 85 22.46 2.08 -2.05
N ALA A 86 22.67 2.68 -0.88
CA ALA A 86 22.62 1.98 0.40
C ALA A 86 21.26 1.30 0.65
N LEU A 87 20.13 1.92 0.26
CA LEU A 87 18.80 1.37 0.49
C LEU A 87 18.34 0.32 -0.54
N LEU A 88 19.09 0.10 -1.61
CA LEU A 88 18.73 -0.86 -2.66
C LEU A 88 18.53 -2.29 -2.13
N PRO A 89 19.37 -2.84 -1.22
CA PRO A 89 19.14 -4.14 -0.58
C PRO A 89 17.84 -4.18 0.24
N VAL A 90 17.46 -3.08 0.90
CA VAL A 90 16.21 -2.99 1.68
C VAL A 90 15.00 -3.08 0.76
N MET A 91 15.06 -2.41 -0.39
CA MET A 91 14.02 -2.44 -1.41
C MET A 91 13.86 -3.86 -1.98
N LEU A 92 14.95 -4.51 -2.38
CA LEU A 92 14.93 -5.89 -2.89
C LEU A 92 14.43 -6.89 -1.84
N LEU A 93 14.88 -6.79 -0.59
CA LEU A 93 14.41 -7.63 0.52
C LEU A 93 12.92 -7.42 0.81
N SER A 94 12.42 -6.19 0.67
CA SER A 94 11.01 -5.86 0.87
C SER A 94 10.15 -6.47 -0.24
N CYS A 95 10.59 -6.35 -1.49
CA CYS A 95 9.94 -6.99 -2.64
C CYS A 95 9.91 -8.52 -2.48
N PHE A 96 11.05 -9.11 -2.12
CA PHE A 96 11.17 -10.54 -1.87
C PHE A 96 10.23 -11.02 -0.76
N ARG A 97 10.16 -10.27 0.35
CA ARG A 97 9.25 -10.57 1.45
C ARG A 97 7.78 -10.47 1.03
N GLY A 98 7.43 -9.51 0.16
CA GLY A 98 6.11 -9.40 -0.45
C GLY A 98 5.76 -10.63 -1.27
N LEU A 99 6.66 -11.06 -2.16
CA LEU A 99 6.52 -12.29 -2.95
C LEU A 99 6.37 -13.55 -2.07
N LEU A 100 7.14 -13.66 -0.99
CA LEU A 100 7.02 -14.75 -0.03
C LEU A 100 5.69 -14.75 0.75
N TYR A 101 5.10 -13.57 0.97
CA TYR A 101 3.79 -13.46 1.61
C TYR A 101 2.66 -13.91 0.67
N LEU A 102 2.72 -13.44 -0.57
CA LEU A 102 1.79 -13.79 -1.65
C LEU A 102 1.82 -15.29 -1.97
N GLY A 103 3.02 -15.87 -1.98
CA GLY A 103 3.25 -17.16 -2.64
C GLY A 103 3.36 -16.92 -4.15
N PRO A 104 4.56 -16.93 -4.73
CA PRO A 104 4.76 -16.54 -6.13
C PRO A 104 3.96 -17.41 -7.12
N CYS A 105 3.85 -18.72 -6.85
CA CYS A 105 3.02 -19.63 -7.64
C CYS A 105 1.62 -19.74 -7.04
N GLY A 106 0.68 -18.91 -7.52
CA GLY A 106 -0.74 -18.95 -7.16
C GLY A 106 -1.62 -19.49 -8.29
N LEU A 107 -2.67 -20.24 -7.94
CA LEU A 107 -3.74 -20.61 -8.86
C LEU A 107 -5.04 -19.94 -8.42
N ARG A 108 -5.77 -19.32 -9.37
CA ARG A 108 -7.07 -18.70 -9.06
C ARG A 108 -7.98 -19.71 -8.34
N PRO A 109 -8.64 -19.31 -7.25
CA PRO A 109 -9.49 -20.18 -6.44
C PRO A 109 -10.58 -20.88 -7.28
N ASP A 110 -11.15 -20.17 -8.25
CA ASP A 110 -12.21 -20.67 -9.14
C ASP A 110 -11.73 -21.78 -10.07
N LYS A 111 -10.44 -21.77 -10.41
CA LYS A 111 -9.77 -22.84 -11.17
C LYS A 111 -9.25 -23.94 -10.25
N ALA A 112 -8.98 -23.63 -8.99
CA ALA A 112 -8.39 -24.55 -8.03
C ALA A 112 -9.43 -25.50 -7.38
N ALA A 113 -10.68 -25.05 -7.23
CA ALA A 113 -11.73 -25.78 -6.51
C ALA A 113 -12.07 -27.15 -7.11
N TRP A 114 -11.90 -27.34 -8.41
CA TRP A 114 -12.29 -28.56 -9.12
C TRP A 114 -11.13 -29.43 -9.62
N TRP A 115 -9.90 -28.93 -9.73
CA TRP A 115 -8.77 -29.67 -10.34
C TRP A 115 -7.86 -30.34 -9.31
N LEU A 116 -7.67 -29.70 -8.14
CA LEU A 116 -6.66 -30.13 -7.18
C LEU A 116 -6.94 -31.46 -6.44
N PRO A 117 -8.19 -31.93 -6.28
CA PRO A 117 -8.45 -33.26 -5.71
C PRO A 117 -8.45 -34.39 -6.75
N LEU A 118 -8.37 -34.10 -8.05
CA LEU A 118 -8.37 -35.11 -9.10
C LEU A 118 -6.94 -35.63 -9.37
N ALA A 119 -6.81 -36.92 -9.65
CA ALA A 119 -5.55 -37.57 -10.03
C ALA A 119 -5.12 -37.21 -11.46
N VAL A 120 -4.96 -35.90 -11.74
CA VAL A 120 -4.50 -35.37 -13.03
C VAL A 120 -3.06 -34.92 -12.90
N ASP A 121 -2.29 -35.09 -13.97
CA ASP A 121 -0.88 -34.74 -14.03
C ASP A 121 -0.68 -33.21 -13.95
N LEU A 122 -0.38 -32.70 -12.74
CA LEU A 122 -0.32 -31.25 -12.44
C LEU A 122 0.93 -30.56 -13.01
N ARG A 123 1.83 -31.30 -13.66
CA ARG A 123 3.14 -30.82 -14.13
C ARG A 123 3.04 -29.61 -15.07
N GLY A 124 2.12 -29.65 -16.03
CA GLY A 124 1.90 -28.53 -16.96
C GLY A 124 1.41 -27.26 -16.26
N ILE A 125 0.53 -27.42 -15.28
CA ILE A 125 -0.04 -26.31 -14.50
C ILE A 125 1.03 -25.68 -13.60
N ARG A 126 1.83 -26.52 -12.93
CA ARG A 126 2.94 -26.07 -12.07
C ARG A 126 3.97 -25.27 -12.88
N LYS A 127 4.44 -25.81 -14.01
CA LYS A 127 5.37 -25.10 -14.90
C LYS A 127 4.82 -23.76 -15.37
N ARG A 128 3.56 -23.72 -15.83
CA ARG A 128 2.91 -22.47 -16.25
C ARG A 128 2.79 -21.46 -15.11
N SER A 129 2.43 -21.92 -13.90
CA SER A 129 2.33 -21.06 -12.72
C SER A 129 3.68 -20.45 -12.33
N PHE A 130 4.77 -21.18 -12.51
CA PHE A 130 6.12 -20.70 -12.26
C PHE A 130 6.57 -19.65 -13.28
N TYR A 131 6.32 -19.88 -14.58
CA TYR A 131 6.61 -18.85 -15.58
C TYR A 131 5.81 -17.57 -15.34
N ASN A 132 4.53 -17.69 -14.99
CA ASN A 132 3.72 -16.53 -14.61
C ASN A 132 4.29 -15.82 -13.37
N ALA A 133 4.83 -16.57 -12.41
CA ALA A 133 5.46 -16.00 -11.22
C ALA A 133 6.77 -15.27 -11.52
N LEU A 134 7.58 -15.77 -12.47
CA LEU A 134 8.78 -15.08 -12.95
C LEU A 134 8.41 -13.76 -13.63
N ILE A 135 7.38 -13.77 -14.49
CA ILE A 135 6.87 -12.57 -15.17
C ILE A 135 6.34 -11.57 -14.13
N LEU A 136 5.56 -12.03 -13.15
CA LEU A 136 5.05 -11.19 -12.07
C LEU A 136 6.19 -10.54 -11.29
N GLY A 137 7.24 -11.30 -10.96
CA GLY A 137 8.43 -10.77 -10.27
C GLY A 137 9.19 -9.74 -11.09
N ALA A 138 9.39 -10.01 -12.38
CA ALA A 138 10.04 -9.08 -13.31
C ALA A 138 9.26 -7.78 -13.44
N LEU A 139 7.93 -7.86 -13.63
CA LEU A 139 7.05 -6.68 -13.76
C LEU A 139 6.97 -5.88 -12.46
N LEU A 140 6.81 -6.55 -11.31
CA LEU A 140 6.78 -5.90 -10.00
C LEU A 140 8.08 -5.15 -9.74
N ASN A 141 9.22 -5.81 -9.93
CA ASN A 141 10.51 -5.23 -9.60
C ASN A 141 10.97 -4.19 -10.62
N SER A 142 10.63 -4.35 -11.91
CA SER A 142 10.85 -3.30 -12.92
C SER A 142 9.98 -2.07 -12.65
N PHE A 143 8.72 -2.23 -12.25
CA PHE A 143 7.87 -1.11 -11.87
C PHE A 143 8.48 -0.33 -10.69
N ILE A 144 8.85 -1.02 -9.61
CA ILE A 144 9.49 -0.36 -8.44
C ILE A 144 10.86 0.19 -8.82
N GLY A 145 11.61 -0.49 -9.69
CA GLY A 145 12.88 -0.03 -10.23
C GLY A 145 12.77 1.25 -11.05
N ILE A 146 11.73 1.39 -11.88
CA ILE A 146 11.43 2.63 -12.61
C ILE A 146 11.14 3.74 -11.60
N LEU A 147 10.34 3.48 -10.57
CA LEU A 147 10.08 4.47 -9.50
C LEU A 147 11.37 4.86 -8.76
N TRP A 148 12.26 3.90 -8.53
CA TRP A 148 13.55 4.11 -7.87
C TRP A 148 14.49 4.99 -8.70
N LEU A 149 14.66 4.64 -9.99
CA LEU A 149 15.51 5.39 -10.93
C LEU A 149 14.92 6.77 -11.22
N ALA A 150 13.60 6.88 -11.34
CA ALA A 150 12.89 8.15 -11.45
C ALA A 150 13.23 9.06 -10.27
N GLY A 151 13.15 8.52 -9.05
CA GLY A 151 13.60 9.19 -7.85
C GLY A 151 15.06 9.62 -8.00
N LEU A 152 15.97 8.69 -8.20
CA LEU A 152 17.41 8.96 -8.27
C LEU A 152 17.78 10.08 -9.27
N PHE A 153 17.23 10.07 -10.48
CA PHE A 153 17.49 11.09 -11.50
C PHE A 153 16.83 12.43 -11.20
N THR A 154 15.61 12.43 -10.65
CA THR A 154 14.96 13.68 -10.21
C THR A 154 15.67 14.30 -9.02
N LEU A 155 16.32 13.50 -8.16
CA LEU A 155 17.07 13.94 -6.98
C LEU A 155 18.48 14.43 -7.33
N SER A 156 19.10 13.91 -8.39
CA SER A 156 20.43 14.36 -8.83
C SER A 156 20.39 15.48 -9.86
N GLY A 157 19.24 15.70 -10.52
CA GLY A 157 19.13 16.64 -11.64
C GLY A 157 19.94 16.22 -12.87
N ARG A 158 20.49 14.99 -12.88
CA ARG A 158 21.30 14.44 -13.95
C ARG A 158 20.57 13.22 -14.51
N PHE A 159 20.43 13.16 -15.83
CA PHE A 159 19.85 12.00 -16.49
C PHE A 159 20.89 11.31 -17.36
N GLU A 160 21.24 10.08 -16.99
CA GLU A 160 22.13 9.23 -17.76
C GLU A 160 21.36 8.06 -18.34
N VAL A 161 21.22 8.09 -19.67
CA VAL A 161 20.46 7.10 -20.44
C VAL A 161 20.97 5.67 -20.17
N GLN A 162 22.29 5.51 -20.09
CA GLN A 162 22.91 4.19 -19.90
C GLN A 162 22.61 3.60 -18.51
N VAL A 163 22.72 4.42 -17.46
CA VAL A 163 22.37 4.04 -16.09
C VAL A 163 20.90 3.67 -15.99
N PHE A 164 20.00 4.40 -16.68
CA PHE A 164 18.59 4.07 -16.71
C PHE A 164 18.34 2.70 -17.37
N PHE A 165 18.95 2.44 -18.53
CA PHE A 165 18.77 1.17 -19.23
C PHE A 165 19.36 -0.02 -18.45
N PHE A 166 20.60 0.07 -17.99
CA PHE A 166 21.22 -1.00 -17.20
C PHE A 166 20.49 -1.19 -15.87
N GLY A 167 20.09 -0.11 -15.20
CA GLY A 167 19.27 -0.19 -13.99
C GLY A 167 17.95 -0.91 -14.22
N LEU A 168 17.23 -0.61 -15.30
CA LEU A 168 15.96 -1.26 -15.62
C LEU A 168 16.15 -2.77 -15.89
N VAL A 169 17.19 -3.14 -16.64
CA VAL A 169 17.55 -4.54 -16.87
C VAL A 169 17.90 -5.22 -15.54
N PHE A 170 18.70 -4.58 -14.69
CA PHE A 170 19.06 -5.08 -13.37
C PHE A 170 17.80 -5.34 -12.52
N PHE A 171 16.87 -4.40 -12.46
CA PHE A 171 15.62 -4.57 -11.70
C PHE A 171 14.73 -5.68 -12.29
N ALA A 172 14.62 -5.81 -13.61
CA ALA A 172 13.87 -6.88 -14.23
C ALA A 172 14.48 -8.26 -13.90
N VAL A 173 15.79 -8.41 -14.04
CA VAL A 173 16.52 -9.66 -13.78
C VAL A 173 16.45 -10.03 -12.31
N THR A 174 16.74 -9.10 -11.40
CA THR A 174 16.62 -9.33 -9.95
C THR A 174 15.18 -9.68 -9.57
N GLY A 175 14.16 -9.12 -10.23
CA GLY A 175 12.77 -9.52 -10.05
C GLY A 175 12.53 -11.01 -10.37
N THR A 176 13.06 -11.49 -11.50
CA THR A 176 12.98 -12.93 -11.85
C THR A 176 13.72 -13.80 -10.84
N LEU A 177 14.91 -13.37 -10.39
CA LEU A 177 15.71 -14.06 -9.38
C LEU A 177 14.95 -14.16 -8.06
N LEU A 178 14.41 -13.06 -7.54
CA LEU A 178 13.65 -13.02 -6.30
C LEU A 178 12.41 -13.92 -6.36
N SER A 179 11.68 -13.92 -7.48
CA SER A 179 10.58 -14.85 -7.71
C SER A 179 11.06 -16.30 -7.70
N ALA A 180 12.15 -16.63 -8.39
CA ALA A 180 12.69 -17.99 -8.41
C ALA A 180 13.10 -18.46 -7.00
N ILE A 181 13.77 -17.61 -6.21
CA ILE A 181 14.12 -17.91 -4.81
C ILE A 181 12.85 -18.11 -3.96
N ALA A 182 11.84 -17.27 -4.16
CA ALA A 182 10.58 -17.37 -3.42
C ALA A 182 9.85 -18.68 -3.76
N THR A 183 9.93 -19.15 -5.01
CA THR A 183 9.37 -20.44 -5.41
C THR A 183 10.10 -21.62 -4.76
N HIS A 184 11.42 -21.55 -4.60
CA HIS A 184 12.18 -22.55 -3.82
C HIS A 184 11.75 -22.58 -2.36
N ALA A 185 11.58 -21.41 -1.74
CA ALA A 185 11.08 -21.33 -0.37
C ALA A 185 9.65 -21.89 -0.22
N GLN A 186 8.82 -21.74 -1.27
CA GLN A 186 7.48 -22.33 -1.34
C GLN A 186 7.55 -23.85 -1.51
N ILE A 187 8.43 -24.37 -2.38
CA ILE A 187 8.67 -25.82 -2.57
C ILE A 187 9.07 -26.46 -1.24
N ALA A 188 10.00 -25.85 -0.51
CA ALA A 188 10.46 -26.34 0.79
C ALA A 188 9.44 -26.15 1.93
N ALA A 189 8.30 -25.48 1.69
CA ALA A 189 7.34 -25.07 2.71
C ALA A 189 7.95 -24.21 3.86
N GLN A 190 9.08 -23.55 3.60
CA GLN A 190 9.84 -22.76 4.59
C GLN A 190 9.58 -21.26 4.50
N ALA A 191 8.58 -20.82 3.73
CA ALA A 191 8.25 -19.40 3.54
C ALA A 191 8.06 -18.61 4.85
N ARG A 192 7.65 -19.24 5.96
CA ARG A 192 7.60 -18.59 7.29
C ARG A 192 8.98 -18.33 7.88
N VAL A 193 9.89 -19.30 7.79
CA VAL A 193 11.27 -19.22 8.29
C VAL A 193 12.05 -18.18 7.49
N VAL A 194 11.96 -18.24 6.17
CA VAL A 194 12.64 -17.27 5.28
C VAL A 194 12.14 -15.85 5.55
N ARG A 195 10.83 -15.66 5.81
CA ARG A 195 10.30 -14.34 6.22
C ARG A 195 10.78 -13.86 7.59
N ARG A 196 11.18 -14.75 8.50
CA ARG A 196 11.84 -14.37 9.76
C ARG A 196 13.30 -13.96 9.50
N ILE A 197 14.01 -14.69 8.65
CA ILE A 197 15.38 -14.33 8.23
C ILE A 197 15.39 -12.97 7.53
N CYS A 198 14.46 -12.72 6.61
CA CYS A 198 14.32 -11.40 5.96
C CYS A 198 14.07 -10.29 6.98
N ARG A 199 13.29 -10.56 8.04
CA ARG A 199 13.10 -9.60 9.14
C ARG A 199 14.40 -9.32 9.88
N LEU A 200 15.16 -10.37 10.22
CA LEU A 200 16.44 -10.24 10.90
C LEU A 200 17.45 -9.45 10.06
N LEU A 201 17.52 -9.73 8.75
CA LEU A 201 18.36 -8.99 7.81
C LEU A 201 17.97 -7.51 7.74
N LEU A 202 16.67 -7.20 7.67
CA LEU A 202 16.19 -5.81 7.68
C LEU A 202 16.52 -5.11 9.01
N THR A 203 16.42 -5.79 10.15
CA THR A 203 16.79 -5.21 11.44
C THR A 203 18.29 -4.99 11.58
N LEU A 204 19.11 -5.95 11.10
CA LEU A 204 20.56 -5.80 11.07
C LEU A 204 20.99 -4.66 10.15
N PHE A 205 20.33 -4.53 9.00
CA PHE A 205 20.56 -3.41 8.09
C PHE A 205 20.19 -2.07 8.73
N ALA A 206 19.04 -1.98 9.40
CA ALA A 206 18.64 -0.78 10.12
C ALA A 206 19.62 -0.43 11.27
N MET A 207 20.13 -1.43 12.00
CA MET A 207 21.19 -1.23 12.99
C MET A 207 22.49 -0.73 12.33
N GLY A 208 22.89 -1.32 11.20
CA GLY A 208 24.04 -0.86 10.42
C GLY A 208 23.91 0.60 9.96
N LEU A 209 22.73 0.98 9.45
CA LEU A 209 22.42 2.37 9.14
C LEU A 209 22.54 3.26 10.38
N SER A 210 21.97 2.87 11.52
CA SER A 210 22.07 3.64 12.76
C SER A 210 23.52 3.81 13.24
N ILE A 211 24.35 2.76 13.15
CA ILE A 211 25.77 2.84 13.51
C ILE A 211 26.48 3.78 12.54
N SER A 212 26.23 3.64 11.25
CA SER A 212 26.86 4.51 10.25
C SER A 212 26.45 5.97 10.40
N TRP A 213 25.20 6.24 10.79
CA TRP A 213 24.74 7.59 11.14
C TRP A 213 25.57 8.16 12.31
N SER A 214 25.76 7.37 13.37
CA SER A 214 26.58 7.79 14.51
C SER A 214 28.06 8.04 14.15
N LEU A 215 28.64 7.21 13.28
CA LEU A 215 30.02 7.37 12.82
C LEU A 215 30.20 8.62 11.95
N LEU A 216 29.20 8.91 11.10
CA LEU A 216 29.19 10.11 10.27
C LEU A 216 28.97 11.38 11.10
N LEU A 217 28.18 11.33 12.17
CA LEU A 217 28.07 12.42 13.14
C LEU A 217 29.39 12.73 13.85
N THR A 218 30.25 11.73 14.05
CA THR A 218 31.60 11.90 14.62
C THR A 218 32.66 12.24 13.56
N GLU A 219 32.26 12.61 12.34
CA GLU A 219 33.15 12.97 11.23
C GLU A 219 34.22 11.91 10.90
N ASN A 220 33.87 10.62 11.03
CA ASN A 220 34.82 9.54 10.77
C ASN A 220 35.13 9.44 9.26
N ALA A 221 36.42 9.61 8.91
CA ALA A 221 36.92 9.59 7.54
C ALA A 221 36.59 8.29 6.77
N TRP A 222 36.57 7.13 7.46
CA TRP A 222 36.24 5.85 6.81
C TRP A 222 34.78 5.80 6.34
N ALA A 223 33.86 6.28 7.19
CA ALA A 223 32.44 6.30 6.86
C ALA A 223 32.15 7.31 5.75
N GLN A 224 32.75 8.50 5.80
CA GLN A 224 32.64 9.50 4.74
C GLN A 224 33.17 8.97 3.41
N GLY A 225 34.33 8.31 3.41
CA GLY A 225 34.89 7.68 2.20
C GLY A 225 33.98 6.58 1.64
N ALA A 226 33.41 5.72 2.49
CA ALA A 226 32.54 4.64 2.04
C ALA A 226 31.23 5.14 1.42
N TYR A 227 30.58 6.16 2.02
CA TYR A 227 29.34 6.72 1.49
C TYR A 227 29.57 7.61 0.25
N GLY A 228 30.69 8.33 0.19
CA GLY A 228 31.11 9.03 -1.04
C GLY A 228 31.28 8.07 -2.21
N LEU A 229 31.97 6.93 -2.00
CA LEU A 229 32.08 5.87 -3.01
C LEU A 229 30.72 5.30 -3.43
N LEU A 230 29.79 5.10 -2.49
CA LEU A 230 28.43 4.64 -2.82
C LEU A 230 27.66 5.67 -3.65
N GLY A 231 27.85 6.96 -3.38
CA GLY A 231 27.30 8.06 -4.18
C GLY A 231 27.84 8.05 -5.61
N ASP A 232 29.15 7.88 -5.78
CA ASP A 232 29.79 7.80 -7.10
C ASP A 232 29.31 6.57 -7.90
N LEU A 233 29.19 5.42 -7.23
CA LEU A 233 28.69 4.18 -7.84
C LEU A 233 27.23 4.28 -8.33
N ALA A 234 26.44 5.21 -7.80
CA ALA A 234 25.05 5.41 -8.21
C ALA A 234 24.94 5.76 -9.70
N PHE A 235 25.93 6.51 -10.22
CA PHE A 235 26.00 6.95 -11.62
C PHE A 235 27.05 6.20 -12.44
N ASP A 236 27.83 5.30 -11.83
CA ASP A 236 28.79 4.49 -12.56
C ASP A 236 28.09 3.41 -13.42
N GLN A 237 28.29 3.50 -14.72
CA GLN A 237 27.78 2.53 -15.70
C GLN A 237 28.37 1.13 -15.45
N GLY A 238 29.63 1.05 -15.00
CA GLY A 238 30.32 -0.20 -14.70
C GLY A 238 29.67 -0.96 -13.56
N PHE A 239 29.25 -0.26 -12.51
CA PHE A 239 28.49 -0.83 -11.40
C PHE A 239 27.17 -1.47 -11.84
N TRP A 240 26.35 -0.76 -12.63
CA TRP A 240 25.06 -1.30 -13.09
C TRP A 240 25.22 -2.44 -14.09
N ALA A 241 26.20 -2.35 -15.00
CA ALA A 241 26.49 -3.41 -15.95
C ALA A 241 27.00 -4.69 -15.25
N SER A 242 27.95 -4.57 -14.32
CA SER A 242 28.45 -5.71 -13.53
C SER A 242 27.35 -6.32 -12.66
N GLY A 243 26.51 -5.48 -12.05
CA GLY A 243 25.31 -5.90 -11.32
C GLY A 243 24.34 -6.71 -12.19
N CYS A 244 24.10 -6.27 -13.44
CA CYS A 244 23.27 -7.01 -14.40
C CYS A 244 23.84 -8.40 -14.69
N VAL A 245 25.13 -8.48 -15.01
CA VAL A 245 25.80 -9.75 -15.34
C VAL A 245 25.74 -10.71 -14.15
N GLY A 246 26.07 -10.24 -12.95
CA GLY A 246 25.98 -11.04 -11.73
C GLY A 246 24.56 -11.52 -11.44
N ALA A 247 23.57 -10.64 -11.57
CA ALA A 247 22.16 -10.99 -11.38
C ALA A 247 21.66 -12.00 -12.42
N LEU A 248 22.09 -11.90 -13.68
CA LEU A 248 21.74 -12.84 -14.76
C LEU A 248 22.31 -14.23 -14.51
N LEU A 249 23.59 -14.32 -14.13
CA LEU A 249 24.23 -15.58 -13.77
C LEU A 249 23.52 -16.26 -12.59
N LEU A 250 23.21 -15.50 -11.53
CA LEU A 250 22.47 -16.04 -10.40
C LEU A 250 21.04 -16.45 -10.78
N ALA A 251 20.33 -15.63 -11.58
CA ALA A 251 18.97 -15.92 -12.03
C ALA A 251 18.92 -17.22 -12.83
N THR A 252 19.81 -17.42 -13.79
CA THR A 252 19.86 -18.64 -14.61
C THR A 252 20.09 -19.89 -13.75
N ILE A 253 21.03 -19.85 -12.81
CA ILE A 253 21.30 -20.98 -11.89
C ILE A 253 20.07 -21.29 -11.04
N VAL A 254 19.46 -20.27 -10.41
CA VAL A 254 18.33 -20.48 -9.49
C VAL A 254 17.06 -20.92 -10.24
N ILE A 255 16.78 -20.34 -11.41
CA ILE A 255 15.65 -20.72 -12.27
C ILE A 255 15.82 -22.17 -12.74
N TRP A 256 17.03 -22.57 -13.14
CA TRP A 256 17.30 -23.95 -13.53
C TRP A 256 17.11 -24.92 -12.37
N GLN A 257 17.52 -24.56 -11.15
CA GLN A 257 17.23 -25.37 -9.97
C GLN A 257 15.73 -25.42 -9.65
N ALA A 258 15.00 -24.31 -9.81
CA ALA A 258 13.57 -24.23 -9.49
C ALA A 258 12.75 -25.09 -10.45
N THR A 259 13.07 -25.02 -11.73
CA THR A 259 12.41 -25.82 -12.77
C THR A 259 12.60 -27.32 -12.57
N ARG A 260 13.76 -27.76 -12.06
CA ARG A 260 14.00 -29.17 -11.70
C ARG A 260 13.19 -29.65 -10.50
N LYS A 261 12.93 -28.77 -9.51
CA LYS A 261 12.23 -29.12 -8.25
C LYS A 261 10.74 -28.79 -8.24
N ILE A 262 10.22 -28.22 -9.33
CA ILE A 262 8.85 -27.70 -9.38
C ILE A 262 7.77 -28.75 -9.17
N ASP A 263 8.05 -30.01 -9.52
CA ASP A 263 7.12 -31.12 -9.36
C ASP A 263 6.87 -31.48 -7.87
N GLN A 264 7.69 -30.94 -6.95
CA GLN A 264 7.53 -31.11 -5.50
C GLN A 264 6.56 -30.10 -4.87
N VAL A 265 6.06 -29.11 -5.63
CA VAL A 265 5.13 -28.11 -5.10
C VAL A 265 3.78 -28.76 -4.75
N LYS A 266 3.40 -28.68 -3.47
CA LYS A 266 2.13 -29.20 -2.96
C LYS A 266 0.94 -28.42 -3.53
N ALA A 267 -0.08 -29.12 -4.01
CA ALA A 267 -1.33 -28.58 -4.55
C ALA A 267 -1.99 -27.54 -3.60
N ASN A 268 -2.06 -27.86 -2.30
CA ASN A 268 -2.62 -26.95 -1.29
C ASN A 268 -1.86 -25.62 -1.18
N SER A 269 -0.56 -25.62 -1.43
CA SER A 269 0.25 -24.39 -1.37
C SER A 269 -0.07 -23.44 -2.53
N LEU A 270 -0.34 -23.98 -3.73
CA LEU A 270 -0.75 -23.20 -4.92
C LEU A 270 -2.13 -22.57 -4.72
N ARG A 271 -3.05 -23.31 -4.10
CA ARG A 271 -4.39 -22.82 -3.76
C ARG A 271 -4.34 -21.68 -2.75
N LEU A 272 -3.60 -21.88 -1.64
CA LEU A 272 -3.48 -20.88 -0.59
C LEU A 272 -2.79 -19.60 -1.08
N ALA A 273 -1.78 -19.73 -1.93
CA ALA A 273 -1.14 -18.58 -2.58
C ALA A 273 -2.13 -17.83 -3.48
N GLY A 274 -2.91 -18.54 -4.30
CA GLY A 274 -3.93 -17.92 -5.14
C GLY A 274 -5.07 -17.25 -4.38
N GLN A 275 -5.50 -17.82 -3.25
CA GLN A 275 -6.46 -17.19 -2.35
C GLN A 275 -5.92 -15.86 -1.81
N LYS A 276 -4.67 -15.85 -1.32
CA LYS A 276 -4.02 -14.62 -0.83
C LYS A 276 -3.84 -13.57 -1.91
N GLN A 277 -3.48 -13.97 -3.12
CA GLN A 277 -3.37 -13.06 -4.27
C GLN A 277 -4.73 -12.43 -4.60
N ASN A 278 -5.81 -13.23 -4.63
CA ASN A 278 -7.15 -12.72 -4.87
C ASN A 278 -7.68 -11.83 -3.75
N GLU A 279 -7.45 -12.18 -2.49
CA GLU A 279 -7.77 -11.33 -1.33
C GLU A 279 -7.06 -9.98 -1.43
N LEU A 280 -5.79 -9.99 -1.86
CA LEU A 280 -5.00 -8.78 -2.07
C LEU A 280 -5.54 -7.91 -3.19
N VAL A 281 -5.82 -8.50 -4.36
CA VAL A 281 -6.42 -7.77 -5.49
C VAL A 281 -7.78 -7.21 -5.11
N GLY A 282 -8.62 -7.98 -4.40
CA GLY A 282 -9.91 -7.52 -3.88
C GLY A 282 -9.76 -6.32 -2.92
N SER A 283 -8.78 -6.38 -2.01
CA SER A 283 -8.50 -5.27 -1.09
C SER A 283 -8.01 -4.01 -1.81
N LEU A 284 -7.14 -4.17 -2.82
CA LEU A 284 -6.63 -3.06 -3.62
C LEU A 284 -7.71 -2.42 -4.47
N ALA A 285 -8.59 -3.22 -5.07
CA ALA A 285 -9.78 -2.75 -5.77
C ALA A 285 -10.72 -1.98 -4.83
N GLN A 286 -10.80 -2.39 -3.56
CA GLN A 286 -11.55 -1.68 -2.53
C GLN A 286 -10.92 -0.36 -2.05
N MET A 287 -9.72 -0.03 -2.53
CA MET A 287 -8.83 0.99 -1.95
C MET A 287 -8.63 0.78 -0.45
N GLU A 288 -8.79 -0.47 -0.01
CA GLU A 288 -8.49 -0.92 1.33
C GLU A 288 -7.06 -1.43 1.29
N LEU A 289 -6.11 -0.59 1.70
CA LEU A 289 -4.70 -0.95 1.89
C LEU A 289 -4.47 -2.16 2.85
N SER A 290 -5.52 -2.86 3.29
CA SER A 290 -5.54 -3.91 4.31
C SER A 290 -5.07 -5.26 3.81
N GLY A 291 -5.28 -5.64 2.54
CA GLY A 291 -4.79 -6.94 2.08
C GLY A 291 -3.26 -7.00 2.04
N MET A 292 -2.60 -5.84 2.00
CA MET A 292 -1.13 -5.70 2.05
C MET A 292 -0.54 -5.91 3.44
N LEU A 293 -1.33 -5.79 4.50
CA LEU A 293 -0.90 -6.12 5.84
C LEU A 293 -1.36 -7.54 6.13
N PRO A 294 -0.48 -8.44 6.58
CA PRO A 294 -0.92 -9.76 6.97
C PRO A 294 -2.09 -9.59 7.92
N ALA A 295 -3.28 -10.09 7.55
CA ALA A 295 -4.26 -10.55 8.52
C ALA A 295 -3.41 -11.33 9.52
N THR A 296 -3.22 -10.75 10.70
CA THR A 296 -2.27 -11.25 11.67
C THR A 296 -2.70 -12.67 11.92
N GLU A 297 -1.97 -13.62 11.32
CA GLU A 297 -2.16 -15.05 11.50
C GLU A 297 -2.32 -15.22 12.99
N SER A 298 -3.51 -15.69 13.37
CA SER A 298 -3.84 -16.30 14.65
C SER A 298 -3.16 -15.68 15.86
N VAL A 299 -3.93 -14.92 16.64
CA VAL A 299 -3.94 -15.00 18.11
C VAL A 299 -2.61 -15.50 18.66
N GLY A 300 -1.63 -14.59 18.79
CA GLY A 300 -0.49 -14.87 19.66
C GLY A 300 -1.03 -15.37 21.00
N PRO A 301 -0.30 -16.28 21.69
CA PRO A 301 -0.77 -16.89 22.93
C PRO A 301 -1.35 -15.79 23.79
N ARG A 302 -2.62 -15.94 24.21
CA ARG A 302 -3.35 -15.00 25.06
C ARG A 302 -2.37 -14.49 26.10
N SER A 303 -1.76 -13.34 25.84
CA SER A 303 -0.77 -12.79 26.75
C SER A 303 -1.60 -12.45 27.96
N ARG A 304 -1.42 -13.27 28.99
CA ARG A 304 -2.11 -13.20 30.27
C ARG A 304 -1.53 -12.03 31.08
N ASN A 305 -1.17 -10.94 30.39
CA ASN A 305 -0.49 -9.80 30.97
C ASN A 305 -1.48 -8.72 31.37
N SER A 306 -1.13 -8.07 32.47
CA SER A 306 -1.82 -7.11 33.35
C SER A 306 -2.61 -5.95 32.72
N TRP A 307 -2.69 -5.83 31.39
CA TRP A 307 -3.38 -4.74 30.68
C TRP A 307 -4.89 -4.66 31.00
N HIS A 308 -5.49 -5.74 31.49
CA HIS A 308 -6.89 -5.75 31.91
C HIS A 308 -7.16 -4.93 33.17
N ARG A 309 -6.17 -4.67 34.04
CA ARG A 309 -6.38 -3.93 35.29
C ARG A 309 -6.74 -2.45 35.03
N PRO A 310 -5.98 -1.66 34.24
CA PRO A 310 -6.35 -0.29 33.92
C PRO A 310 -7.58 -0.17 33.01
N LEU A 311 -7.87 -1.21 32.21
CA LEU A 311 -9.00 -1.19 31.27
C LEU A 311 -10.38 -1.35 31.94
N ARG A 312 -10.45 -1.94 33.15
CA ARG A 312 -11.72 -2.25 33.84
C ARG A 312 -12.55 -1.04 34.21
N HIS A 313 -11.94 0.14 34.34
CA HIS A 313 -12.63 1.37 34.73
C HIS A 313 -13.19 2.16 33.53
N LEU A 314 -12.87 1.75 32.30
CA LEU A 314 -13.36 2.42 31.09
C LEU A 314 -14.73 1.86 30.66
N PRO A 315 -15.57 2.66 29.97
CA PRO A 315 -16.78 2.16 29.33
C PRO A 315 -16.48 1.00 28.38
N VAL A 316 -17.38 0.01 28.30
CA VAL A 316 -17.20 -1.21 27.47
C VAL A 316 -16.83 -0.86 26.03
N VAL A 317 -17.43 0.19 25.46
CA VAL A 317 -17.14 0.65 24.09
C VAL A 317 -15.70 1.14 23.93
N LEU A 318 -15.21 1.92 24.90
CA LEU A 318 -13.83 2.40 24.95
C LEU A 318 -12.84 1.25 25.17
N GLN A 319 -13.20 0.25 25.99
CA GLN A 319 -12.39 -0.95 26.15
C GLN A 319 -12.25 -1.72 24.83
N ILE A 320 -13.36 -1.91 24.10
CA ILE A 320 -13.36 -2.58 22.80
C ILE A 320 -12.52 -1.80 21.78
N LEU A 321 -12.70 -0.49 21.70
CA LEU A 321 -11.94 0.38 20.79
C LEU A 321 -10.45 0.38 21.10
N LEU A 322 -10.08 0.50 22.38
CA LEU A 322 -8.67 0.52 22.79
C LEU A 322 -8.02 -0.85 22.58
N LEU A 323 -8.72 -1.94 22.89
CA LEU A 323 -8.24 -3.29 22.57
C LEU A 323 -8.08 -3.50 21.07
N ARG A 324 -9.00 -2.99 20.24
CA ARG A 324 -8.88 -3.04 18.79
C ARG A 324 -7.72 -2.18 18.29
N TYR A 325 -7.57 -0.97 18.82
CA TYR A 325 -6.46 -0.08 18.50
C TYR A 325 -5.10 -0.74 18.77
N LEU A 326 -4.93 -1.32 19.97
CA LEU A 326 -3.68 -1.96 20.40
C LEU A 326 -3.45 -3.33 19.75
N ARG A 327 -4.42 -4.25 19.81
CA ARG A 327 -4.29 -5.62 19.29
C ARG A 327 -4.37 -5.69 17.77
N GLY A 328 -5.25 -4.88 17.17
CA GLY A 328 -5.37 -4.74 15.73
C GLY A 328 -4.22 -3.95 15.11
N GLY A 329 -3.41 -3.26 15.92
CA GLY A 329 -2.21 -2.57 15.46
C GLY A 329 -2.48 -1.37 14.55
N TYR A 330 -3.67 -0.76 14.63
CA TYR A 330 -4.05 0.41 13.83
C TYR A 330 -3.17 1.64 14.09
N TRP A 331 -2.46 1.66 15.22
CA TRP A 331 -1.47 2.68 15.57
C TRP A 331 -0.14 2.55 14.82
N ARG A 332 0.19 1.36 14.31
CA ARG A 332 1.51 1.08 13.74
C ARG A 332 1.74 1.85 12.45
N ALA A 333 0.74 1.93 11.56
CA ALA A 333 0.88 2.66 10.30
C ALA A 333 1.16 4.17 10.52
N PRO A 334 0.33 4.93 11.27
CA PRO A 334 0.62 6.33 11.53
C PRO A 334 1.87 6.52 12.40
N GLY A 335 2.11 5.66 13.39
CA GLY A 335 3.31 5.72 14.23
C GLY A 335 4.61 5.48 13.46
N ASN A 336 4.63 4.47 12.58
CA ASN A 336 5.79 4.19 11.72
C ASN A 336 6.03 5.32 10.72
N LEU A 337 4.97 5.95 10.20
CA LEU A 337 5.10 7.11 9.33
C LEU A 337 5.74 8.27 10.09
N VAL A 338 5.21 8.63 11.27
CA VAL A 338 5.79 9.70 12.10
C VAL A 338 7.27 9.40 12.42
N LEU A 339 7.58 8.17 12.85
CA LEU A 339 8.95 7.77 13.15
C LEU A 339 9.87 7.82 11.91
N LEU A 340 9.38 7.39 10.75
CA LEU A 340 10.10 7.48 9.48
C LEU A 340 10.37 8.93 9.11
N THR A 341 9.37 9.81 9.24
CA THR A 341 9.53 11.24 8.91
C THR A 341 10.56 11.92 9.81
N VAL A 342 10.53 11.64 11.11
CA VAL A 342 11.52 12.18 12.05
C VAL A 342 12.91 11.64 11.74
N ALA A 343 13.06 10.34 11.48
CA ALA A 343 14.34 9.76 11.12
C ALA A 343 14.91 10.35 9.83
N LEU A 344 14.06 10.53 8.80
CA LEU A 344 14.46 11.12 7.52
C LEU A 344 14.88 12.59 7.66
N VAL A 345 14.11 13.40 8.39
CA VAL A 345 14.43 14.81 8.64
C VAL A 345 15.72 14.96 9.45
N LEU A 346 15.92 14.12 10.47
CA LEU A 346 17.11 14.19 11.31
C LEU A 346 18.37 13.73 10.58
N ALA A 347 18.27 12.78 9.66
CA ALA A 347 19.43 12.11 9.09
C ALA A 347 19.82 12.60 7.69
N VAL A 348 18.90 13.17 6.90
CA VAL A 348 19.13 13.48 5.48
C VAL A 348 19.06 14.98 5.18
N ARG A 349 20.11 15.50 4.53
CA ARG A 349 20.36 16.95 4.34
C ARG A 349 19.30 17.70 3.54
N SER A 350 18.64 17.04 2.59
CA SER A 350 17.68 17.67 1.67
C SER A 350 16.20 17.53 2.07
N ILE A 351 15.90 16.78 3.15
CA ILE A 351 14.51 16.47 3.53
C ILE A 351 13.91 17.52 4.47
N ALA A 352 14.73 18.26 5.20
CA ALA A 352 14.28 19.29 6.15
C ALA A 352 13.86 20.59 5.43
N ASN A 353 12.80 20.52 4.62
CA ASN A 353 12.15 21.69 4.01
C ASN A 353 10.64 21.71 4.29
N THR A 354 10.02 22.87 4.10
CA THR A 354 8.59 23.09 4.36
C THR A 354 7.67 22.26 3.46
N LEU A 355 8.02 22.08 2.18
CA LEU A 355 7.26 21.27 1.22
C LEU A 355 7.27 19.77 1.57
N ALA A 356 8.42 19.21 1.95
CA ALA A 356 8.59 17.85 2.43
C ALA A 356 7.71 17.59 3.66
N VAL A 357 7.78 18.49 4.64
CA VAL A 357 6.95 18.44 5.85
C VAL A 357 5.46 18.50 5.47
N THR A 358 5.05 19.36 4.53
CA THR A 358 3.65 19.41 4.09
C THR A 358 3.20 18.12 3.41
N GLY A 359 4.03 17.52 2.57
CA GLY A 359 3.75 16.23 1.94
C GLY A 359 3.59 15.10 2.97
N PHE A 360 4.44 15.10 3.99
CA PHE A 360 4.32 14.16 5.11
C PHE A 360 3.03 14.37 5.91
N PHE A 361 2.59 15.62 6.13
CA PHE A 361 1.30 15.90 6.74
C PHE A 361 0.13 15.38 5.89
N VAL A 362 0.14 15.63 4.59
CA VAL A 362 -0.90 15.12 3.68
C VAL A 362 -0.97 13.60 3.73
N LEU A 363 0.18 12.92 3.68
CA LEU A 363 0.26 11.46 3.75
C LEU A 363 -0.18 10.93 5.12
N LEU A 364 0.14 11.65 6.20
CA LEU A 364 -0.32 11.32 7.56
C LEU A 364 -1.85 11.45 7.66
N LEU A 365 -2.47 12.52 7.15
CA LEU A 365 -3.93 12.69 7.15
C LEU A 365 -4.63 11.55 6.39
N TRP A 366 -4.04 11.10 5.29
CA TRP A 366 -4.52 9.94 4.54
C TRP A 366 -4.46 8.66 5.38
N VAL A 367 -3.30 8.35 5.96
CA VAL A 367 -3.09 7.14 6.77
C VAL A 367 -3.96 7.13 8.02
N LEU A 368 -4.16 8.29 8.66
CA LEU A 368 -5.06 8.43 9.81
C LEU A 368 -6.51 8.13 9.42
N THR A 369 -6.99 8.70 8.30
CA THR A 369 -8.34 8.46 7.79
C THR A 369 -8.59 6.98 7.53
N GLU A 370 -7.61 6.28 6.95
CA GLU A 370 -7.68 4.85 6.68
C GLU A 370 -7.68 4.01 7.96
N SER A 371 -6.69 4.20 8.84
CA SER A 371 -6.53 3.44 10.08
C SER A 371 -7.74 3.57 11.00
N PHE A 372 -8.22 4.80 11.22
CA PHE A 372 -9.35 5.05 12.11
C PHE A 372 -10.70 4.74 11.46
N GLY A 373 -10.81 4.82 10.13
CA GLY A 373 -11.98 4.33 9.41
C GLY A 373 -12.19 2.83 9.62
N ARG A 374 -11.11 2.03 9.58
CA ARG A 374 -11.17 0.58 9.84
C ARG A 374 -11.48 0.26 11.30
N LEU A 375 -10.90 1.01 12.23
CA LEU A 375 -11.19 0.85 13.66
C LEU A 375 -12.69 0.96 13.93
N ASN A 376 -13.32 1.96 13.30
CA ASN A 376 -14.73 2.29 13.47
C ASN A 376 -15.68 1.48 12.59
N ARG A 377 -15.20 0.82 11.52
CA ARG A 377 -16.04 0.13 10.53
C ARG A 377 -17.14 -0.76 11.14
N PRO A 378 -16.87 -1.71 12.05
CA PRO A 378 -17.94 -2.57 12.57
C PRO A 378 -18.90 -1.86 13.51
N LEU A 379 -18.50 -0.73 14.12
CA LEU A 379 -19.42 0.12 14.88
C LEU A 379 -20.35 0.92 13.95
N ALA A 380 -19.86 1.26 12.76
CA ALA A 380 -20.58 2.05 11.77
C ALA A 380 -21.48 1.20 10.86
N SER A 381 -21.01 0.01 10.43
CA SER A 381 -21.64 -0.82 9.39
C SER A 381 -22.54 -1.93 9.91
N ALA A 382 -22.41 -2.38 11.17
CA ALA A 382 -23.20 -3.48 11.72
C ALA A 382 -24.31 -2.98 12.66
N PRO A 383 -25.56 -2.81 12.19
CA PRO A 383 -26.66 -2.30 13.02
C PRO A 383 -27.01 -3.23 14.20
N GLY A 384 -26.80 -4.54 14.05
CA GLY A 384 -27.07 -5.53 15.10
C GLY A 384 -26.09 -5.49 16.28
N LEU A 385 -24.95 -4.82 16.15
CA LEU A 385 -23.94 -4.77 17.21
C LEU A 385 -24.39 -3.92 18.41
N ALA A 386 -25.23 -2.89 18.16
CA ALA A 386 -25.87 -2.12 19.21
C ALA A 386 -26.90 -2.93 20.00
N GLN A 387 -27.65 -3.78 19.30
CA GLN A 387 -28.62 -4.70 19.89
C GLN A 387 -27.93 -5.78 20.74
N MET A 388 -26.83 -6.36 20.26
CA MET A 388 -26.02 -7.34 21.00
C MET A 388 -25.39 -6.78 22.28
N LEU A 389 -25.10 -5.47 22.31
CA LEU A 389 -24.53 -4.78 23.48
C LEU A 389 -25.59 -4.15 24.38
N SER A 390 -26.89 -4.37 24.09
CA SER A 390 -28.03 -3.76 24.79
C SER A 390 -27.90 -2.25 25.02
N GLN A 391 -27.28 -1.53 24.06
CA GLN A 391 -27.00 -0.10 24.16
C GLN A 391 -27.61 0.69 23.00
N PRO A 392 -28.06 1.93 23.24
CA PRO A 392 -28.52 2.80 22.16
C PRO A 392 -27.34 3.17 21.25
N ARG A 393 -27.60 3.33 19.95
CA ARG A 393 -26.57 3.63 18.93
C ARG A 393 -25.78 4.91 19.28
N THR A 394 -26.39 5.87 19.96
CA THR A 394 -25.73 7.08 20.50
C THR A 394 -24.59 6.79 21.46
N ALA A 395 -24.80 5.84 22.37
CA ALA A 395 -23.81 5.45 23.38
C ALA A 395 -22.62 4.73 22.76
N LEU A 396 -22.73 4.27 21.50
CA LEU A 396 -21.64 3.67 20.73
C LEU A 396 -20.92 4.69 19.84
N VAL A 397 -21.67 5.55 19.15
CA VAL A 397 -21.13 6.50 18.17
C VAL A 397 -20.35 7.64 18.83
N ARG A 398 -20.88 8.23 19.92
CA ARG A 398 -20.25 9.35 20.62
C ARG A 398 -18.85 9.01 21.16
N PRO A 399 -18.65 7.93 21.95
CA PRO A 399 -17.32 7.59 22.43
C PRO A 399 -16.38 7.12 21.32
N ALA A 400 -16.90 6.54 20.22
CA ALA A 400 -16.07 6.15 19.08
C ALA A 400 -15.47 7.37 18.35
N ILE A 401 -16.32 8.34 18.00
CA ILE A 401 -15.86 9.58 17.36
C ILE A 401 -14.92 10.34 18.31
N GLY A 402 -15.29 10.49 19.59
CA GLY A 402 -14.45 11.13 20.61
C GLY A 402 -13.09 10.46 20.79
N PHE A 403 -13.04 9.12 20.82
CA PHE A 403 -11.78 8.38 20.89
C PHE A 403 -10.92 8.61 19.65
N THR A 404 -11.50 8.55 18.44
CA THR A 404 -10.74 8.80 17.21
C THR A 404 -10.20 10.22 17.12
N LEU A 405 -11.02 11.22 17.49
CA LEU A 405 -10.60 12.61 17.55
C LEU A 405 -9.40 12.78 18.49
N CYS A 406 -9.49 12.23 19.70
CA CYS A 406 -8.42 12.32 20.70
C CYS A 406 -7.11 11.69 20.20
N MET A 407 -7.17 10.48 19.64
CA MET A 407 -5.97 9.80 19.15
C MET A 407 -5.35 10.47 17.92
N ILE A 408 -6.18 10.95 17.00
CA ILE A 408 -5.72 11.73 15.85
C ILE A 408 -5.04 13.02 16.32
N LEU A 409 -5.63 13.73 17.28
CA LEU A 409 -5.08 14.95 17.85
C LEU A 409 -3.71 14.69 18.50
N VAL A 410 -3.56 13.59 19.25
CA VAL A 410 -2.28 13.18 19.83
C VAL A 410 -1.23 12.89 18.76
N ILE A 411 -1.60 12.19 17.68
CA ILE A 411 -0.63 11.85 16.62
C ILE A 411 -0.23 13.12 15.84
N LEU A 412 -1.20 13.97 15.49
CA LEU A 412 -0.94 15.24 14.81
C LEU A 412 -0.14 16.20 15.70
N SER A 413 -0.39 16.25 17.01
CA SER A 413 0.39 17.09 17.92
C SER A 413 1.84 16.60 18.02
N ILE A 414 2.08 15.29 18.13
CA ILE A 414 3.43 14.72 18.08
C ILE A 414 4.11 15.05 16.76
N CYS A 415 3.42 14.89 15.63
CA CYS A 415 3.97 15.24 14.31
C CYS A 415 4.26 16.74 14.19
N SER A 416 3.45 17.60 14.82
CA SER A 416 3.63 19.04 14.82
C SER A 416 4.81 19.55 15.66
N LEU A 417 5.38 18.71 16.53
CA LEU A 417 6.64 19.02 17.20
C LEU A 417 7.81 19.11 16.22
N LEU A 418 7.74 18.41 15.09
CA LEU A 418 8.78 18.43 14.06
C LEU A 418 8.95 19.82 13.43
N PRO A 419 7.94 20.44 12.79
CA PRO A 419 8.08 21.80 12.25
C PRO A 419 8.37 22.85 13.34
N LEU A 420 7.89 22.64 14.56
CA LEU A 420 8.19 23.51 15.71
C LEU A 420 9.68 23.45 16.08
N ALA A 421 10.25 22.24 16.20
CA ALA A 421 11.66 22.04 16.52
C ALA A 421 12.59 22.57 15.42
N LEU A 422 12.15 22.53 14.16
CA LEU A 422 12.88 23.10 13.02
C LEU A 422 12.75 24.63 12.91
N GLY A 423 11.97 25.28 13.79
CA GLY A 423 11.74 26.72 13.74
C GLY A 423 10.96 27.19 12.51
N MET A 424 10.22 26.29 11.85
CA MET A 424 9.45 26.61 10.64
C MET A 424 8.17 27.41 10.95
N ILE A 425 7.74 27.44 12.21
CA ILE A 425 6.52 28.11 12.66
C ILE A 425 6.92 29.35 13.48
N PRO A 426 6.57 30.57 13.04
CA PRO A 426 6.78 31.78 13.82
C PRO A 426 5.99 31.73 15.13
N THR A 427 6.56 32.25 16.22
CA THR A 427 5.90 32.31 17.54
C THR A 427 4.55 33.04 17.48
N ALA A 428 4.43 34.05 16.62
CA ALA A 428 3.19 34.79 16.38
C ALA A 428 2.04 33.94 15.84
N ASN A 429 2.34 32.84 15.13
CA ASN A 429 1.33 31.99 14.49
C ASN A 429 1.04 30.69 15.26
N LEU A 430 1.61 30.52 16.47
CA LEU A 430 1.37 29.33 17.30
C LEU A 430 -0.11 29.14 17.66
N GLY A 431 -0.84 30.22 17.92
CA GLY A 431 -2.28 30.14 18.19
C GLY A 431 -3.08 29.60 17.00
N PHE A 432 -2.80 30.13 15.79
CA PHE A 432 -3.41 29.64 14.55
C PHE A 432 -2.97 28.21 14.21
N TRP A 433 -1.75 27.84 14.55
CA TRP A 433 -1.25 26.49 14.38
C TRP A 433 -2.04 25.47 15.21
N VAL A 434 -2.23 25.74 16.50
CA VAL A 434 -3.04 24.90 17.40
C VAL A 434 -4.48 24.79 16.88
N LEU A 435 -5.06 25.91 16.44
CA LEU A 435 -6.41 25.92 15.86
C LEU A 435 -6.48 25.08 14.57
N GLY A 436 -5.43 25.13 13.73
CA GLY A 436 -5.30 24.28 12.55
C GLY A 436 -5.25 22.80 12.89
N VAL A 437 -4.50 22.41 13.93
CA VAL A 437 -4.43 21.02 14.41
C VAL A 437 -5.81 20.53 14.86
N LEU A 438 -6.56 21.38 15.56
CA LEU A 438 -7.93 21.05 15.99
C LEU A 438 -8.88 20.85 14.79
N VAL A 439 -8.84 21.75 13.80
CA VAL A 439 -9.67 21.65 12.58
C VAL A 439 -9.30 20.39 11.80
N ALA A 440 -8.01 20.14 11.55
CA ALA A 440 -7.55 18.95 10.85
C ALA A 440 -7.92 17.65 11.59
N ALA A 441 -7.78 17.62 12.92
CA ALA A 441 -8.16 16.46 13.73
C ALA A 441 -9.66 16.18 13.65
N SER A 442 -10.47 17.24 13.71
CA SER A 442 -11.94 17.12 13.60
C SER A 442 -12.39 16.65 12.23
N GLY A 443 -11.82 17.20 11.15
CA GLY A 443 -12.17 16.83 9.78
C GLY A 443 -11.68 15.44 9.39
N THR A 444 -10.50 15.03 9.83
CA THR A 444 -9.99 13.66 9.63
C THR A 444 -10.79 12.63 10.44
N SER A 445 -11.23 12.95 11.66
CA SER A 445 -12.14 12.08 12.43
C SER A 445 -13.50 11.94 11.72
N ALA A 446 -14.05 13.04 11.20
CA ALA A 446 -15.27 13.05 10.40
C ALA A 446 -15.13 12.21 9.12
N ALA A 447 -14.02 12.37 8.40
CA ALA A 447 -13.70 11.61 7.19
C ALA A 447 -13.52 10.12 7.50
N ALA A 448 -12.83 9.76 8.58
CA ALA A 448 -12.66 8.39 9.04
C ALA A 448 -14.01 7.74 9.36
N TRP A 449 -14.90 8.47 10.05
CA TRP A 449 -16.26 8.00 10.31
C TRP A 449 -17.08 7.83 9.03
N GLY A 450 -17.03 8.81 8.13
CA GLY A 450 -17.68 8.72 6.83
C GLY A 450 -17.20 7.49 6.03
N ARG A 451 -15.90 7.24 6.02
CA ARG A 451 -15.30 6.06 5.41
C ARG A 451 -15.74 4.76 6.09
N ALA A 452 -15.87 4.75 7.41
CA ALA A 452 -16.37 3.59 8.16
C ALA A 452 -17.82 3.23 7.82
N THR A 453 -18.68 4.24 7.57
CA THR A 453 -20.10 4.03 7.21
C THR A 453 -20.31 3.48 5.81
N ARG A 454 -19.29 3.50 4.95
CA ARG A 454 -19.38 3.07 3.55
C ARG A 454 -19.71 1.57 3.39
N GLY A 455 -19.33 0.72 4.33
CA GLY A 455 -19.51 -0.74 4.22
C GLY A 455 -18.56 -1.39 3.22
N GLU A 456 -18.70 -2.71 2.99
CA GLU A 456 -18.01 -3.42 1.90
C GLU A 456 -18.80 -3.22 0.60
N ARG A 457 -18.09 -2.95 -0.50
CA ARG A 457 -18.69 -2.77 -1.83
C ARG A 457 -18.22 -3.89 -2.75
N ASP A 458 -19.17 -4.45 -3.49
CA ASP A 458 -18.89 -5.37 -4.58
C ASP A 458 -18.45 -4.58 -5.81
N TRP A 459 -17.14 -4.43 -5.96
CA TRP A 459 -16.54 -3.69 -7.07
C TRP A 459 -16.71 -4.39 -8.40
N GLU A 460 -16.81 -5.72 -8.40
CA GLU A 460 -17.06 -6.45 -9.62
C GLU A 460 -18.44 -6.08 -10.15
N ALA A 461 -19.46 -6.09 -9.29
CA ALA A 461 -20.80 -5.61 -9.65
C ALA A 461 -20.83 -4.12 -10.04
N LEU A 462 -20.08 -3.26 -9.34
CA LEU A 462 -20.07 -1.81 -9.63
C LEU A 462 -19.31 -1.44 -10.90
N ILE A 463 -18.21 -2.12 -11.21
CA ILE A 463 -17.41 -1.90 -12.43
C ILE A 463 -18.11 -2.53 -13.63
N LEU A 464 -18.66 -3.74 -13.49
CA LEU A 464 -19.45 -4.40 -14.55
C LEU A 464 -20.79 -3.70 -14.78
N GLY A 465 -21.36 -3.06 -13.76
CA GLY A 465 -22.58 -2.25 -13.86
C GLY A 465 -22.31 -0.81 -14.32
N ALA A 466 -21.06 -0.36 -14.40
CA ALA A 466 -20.72 0.96 -14.91
C ALA A 466 -20.86 0.96 -16.44
N SER A 467 -21.84 1.72 -16.94
CA SER A 467 -22.13 1.77 -18.37
C SER A 467 -21.02 2.41 -19.23
N ASN A 468 -20.12 3.21 -18.63
CA ASN A 468 -19.04 3.94 -19.31
C ASN A 468 -17.86 4.20 -18.36
N GLU A 469 -16.66 4.46 -18.91
CA GLU A 469 -15.44 4.81 -18.16
C GLU A 469 -15.61 6.04 -17.25
N ILE A 470 -16.45 7.00 -17.65
CA ILE A 470 -16.78 8.19 -16.86
C ILE A 470 -17.52 7.81 -15.56
N ASN A 471 -18.40 6.81 -15.62
CA ASN A 471 -19.08 6.31 -14.42
C ASN A 471 -18.09 5.60 -13.49
N THR A 472 -17.15 4.82 -14.04
CA THR A 472 -16.07 4.21 -13.27
C THR A 472 -15.17 5.27 -12.61
N GLY A 473 -14.83 6.35 -13.33
CA GLY A 473 -14.10 7.49 -12.79
C GLY A 473 -14.85 8.23 -11.68
N SER A 474 -16.16 8.43 -11.84
CA SER A 474 -17.01 9.04 -10.81
C SER A 474 -17.08 8.20 -9.54
N LEU A 475 -17.12 6.86 -9.67
CA LEU A 475 -17.09 5.94 -8.54
C LEU A 475 -15.76 6.05 -7.79
N MET A 476 -14.63 6.15 -8.49
CA MET A 476 -13.32 6.38 -7.89
C MET A 476 -13.23 7.73 -7.15
N LEU A 477 -13.81 8.80 -7.70
CA LEU A 477 -13.90 10.11 -7.04
C LEU A 477 -14.77 10.06 -5.77
N ILE A 478 -15.88 9.32 -5.82
CA ILE A 478 -16.73 9.08 -4.64
C ILE A 478 -15.93 8.36 -3.55
N GLU A 479 -14.96 7.50 -3.91
CA GLU A 479 -14.08 6.89 -2.91
C GLU A 479 -13.01 7.80 -2.36
N LEU A 480 -12.48 8.67 -3.22
CA LEU A 480 -11.48 9.64 -2.82
C LEU A 480 -12.07 10.77 -1.98
N ARG A 481 -13.40 10.96 -2.00
CA ARG A 481 -14.10 12.06 -1.29
C ARG A 481 -13.73 12.18 0.18
N TYR A 482 -13.57 11.07 0.90
CA TYR A 482 -13.25 11.10 2.33
C TYR A 482 -11.78 11.49 2.55
N PHE A 483 -10.89 11.13 1.63
CA PHE A 483 -9.51 11.58 1.66
C PHE A 483 -9.40 13.07 1.27
N LEU A 484 -10.14 13.51 0.25
CA LEU A 484 -10.24 14.93 -0.11
C LEU A 484 -10.80 15.75 1.05
N GLN A 485 -11.80 15.24 1.77
CA GLN A 485 -12.35 15.86 2.97
C GLN A 485 -11.29 16.00 4.08
N ALA A 486 -10.50 14.95 4.33
CA ALA A 486 -9.43 14.97 5.33
C ALA A 486 -8.34 15.99 4.95
N VAL A 487 -7.90 16.00 3.68
CA VAL A 487 -6.91 16.96 3.18
C VAL A 487 -7.45 18.39 3.21
N ALA A 488 -8.70 18.59 2.81
CA ALA A 488 -9.38 19.89 2.86
C ALA A 488 -9.45 20.46 4.28
N SER A 489 -9.73 19.61 5.28
CA SER A 489 -9.70 20.02 6.69
C SER A 489 -8.30 20.38 7.20
N GLY A 490 -7.25 19.85 6.56
CA GLY A 490 -5.85 20.17 6.84
C GLY A 490 -5.30 21.39 6.10
N LEU A 491 -6.06 21.99 5.17
CA LEU A 491 -5.60 23.14 4.37
C LEU A 491 -5.06 24.32 5.20
N PRO A 492 -5.69 24.72 6.33
CA PRO A 492 -5.13 25.79 7.17
C PRO A 492 -3.72 25.47 7.68
N LEU A 493 -3.44 24.22 8.07
CA LEU A 493 -2.11 23.80 8.49
C LEU A 493 -1.11 23.78 7.33
N ILE A 494 -1.54 23.29 6.18
CA ILE A 494 -0.70 23.20 4.98
C ILE A 494 -0.26 24.61 4.55
N LEU A 495 -1.18 25.58 4.57
CA LEU A 495 -0.85 26.97 4.23
C LEU A 495 0.02 27.67 5.27
N LEU A 496 -0.21 27.41 6.57
CA LEU A 496 0.68 27.93 7.61
C LEU A 496 2.12 27.42 7.46
N LEU A 497 2.32 26.20 6.94
CA LEU A 497 3.66 25.65 6.64
C LEU A 497 4.28 26.25 5.37
N LEU A 498 3.48 26.39 4.30
CA LEU A 498 3.97 26.88 3.01
C LEU A 498 4.25 28.38 3.02
N THR A 499 3.42 29.15 3.72
CA THR A 499 3.49 30.62 3.77
C THR A 499 3.38 31.09 5.23
N PRO A 500 4.46 30.92 6.03
CA PRO A 500 4.42 31.17 7.47
C PRO A 500 4.24 32.64 7.84
N VAL A 501 4.45 33.57 6.91
CA VAL A 501 4.33 35.02 7.13
C VAL A 501 2.94 35.55 6.79
N SER A 502 2.21 34.90 5.88
CA SER A 502 0.88 35.35 5.47
C SER A 502 -0.21 34.81 6.38
N THR A 503 -1.18 35.65 6.71
CA THR A 503 -2.40 35.22 7.41
C THR A 503 -3.21 34.29 6.50
N VAL A 504 -3.68 33.16 7.06
CA VAL A 504 -4.54 32.23 6.32
C VAL A 504 -5.89 32.91 6.05
N PRO A 505 -6.34 33.01 4.79
CA PRO A 505 -7.65 33.59 4.47
C PRO A 505 -8.78 32.91 5.22
N TRP A 506 -9.73 33.70 5.74
CA TRP A 506 -10.87 33.19 6.51
C TRP A 506 -11.71 32.16 5.74
N GLY A 507 -11.80 32.28 4.41
CA GLY A 507 -12.52 31.33 3.56
C GLY A 507 -11.97 29.91 3.63
N ILE A 508 -10.66 29.75 3.88
CA ILE A 508 -10.01 28.44 3.99
C ILE A 508 -10.27 27.82 5.35
N TRP A 509 -10.33 28.64 6.41
CA TRP A 509 -10.81 28.20 7.72
C TRP A 509 -12.26 27.75 7.67
N ALA A 510 -13.13 28.53 7.03
CA ALA A 510 -14.54 28.19 6.85
C ALA A 510 -14.69 26.87 6.06
N PHE A 511 -13.94 26.71 4.98
CA PHE A 511 -13.95 25.47 4.19
C PHE A 511 -13.45 24.26 5.00
N GLY A 512 -12.36 24.40 5.74
CA GLY A 512 -11.84 23.34 6.61
C GLY A 512 -12.84 22.91 7.69
N LEU A 513 -13.54 23.87 8.30
CA LEU A 513 -14.60 23.63 9.28
C LEU A 513 -15.84 22.97 8.64
N LEU A 514 -16.24 23.38 7.45
CA LEU A 514 -17.32 22.75 6.69
C LEU A 514 -17.00 21.29 6.37
N CYS A 515 -15.74 20.96 6.06
CA CYS A 515 -15.30 19.59 5.90
C CYS A 515 -15.32 18.77 7.20
N ALA A 516 -15.29 19.41 8.38
CA ALA A 516 -15.47 18.74 9.67
C ALA A 516 -16.93 18.54 10.07
N TYR A 517 -17.85 19.32 9.51
CA TYR A 517 -19.29 19.28 9.80
C TYR A 517 -19.96 17.90 9.65
N PRO A 518 -19.62 17.04 8.67
CA PRO A 518 -20.25 15.71 8.54
C PRO A 518 -20.07 14.83 9.78
N GLY A 519 -18.97 14.97 10.54
CA GLY A 519 -18.76 14.26 11.80
C GLY A 519 -19.72 14.75 12.90
N TYR A 520 -19.95 16.06 12.95
CA TYR A 520 -20.94 16.67 13.84
C TYR A 520 -22.38 16.26 13.47
N ALA A 521 -22.71 16.25 12.18
CA ALA A 521 -24.01 15.77 11.70
C ALA A 521 -24.25 14.29 12.06
N ALA A 522 -23.21 13.44 12.00
CA ALA A 522 -23.31 12.05 12.43
C ALA A 522 -23.58 11.91 13.94
N LEU A 523 -22.94 12.74 14.78
CA LEU A 523 -23.20 12.81 16.22
C LEU A 523 -24.63 13.28 16.53
N ARG A 524 -25.14 14.25 15.77
CA ARG A 524 -26.51 14.77 15.89
C ARG A 524 -27.56 13.73 15.50
N ARG A 525 -27.42 13.09 14.34
CA ARG A 525 -28.33 12.03 13.87
C ARG A 525 -28.37 10.83 14.80
N ALA A 526 -27.21 10.47 15.38
CA ALA A 526 -27.20 9.48 16.43
C ALA A 526 -28.09 9.95 17.60
N GLY A 527 -27.90 11.19 18.08
CA GLY A 527 -28.71 11.79 19.16
C GLY A 527 -30.22 11.72 18.94
N GLU A 528 -30.68 12.05 17.72
CA GLU A 528 -32.10 12.05 17.35
C GLU A 528 -32.71 10.63 17.32
N SER A 529 -31.92 9.60 16.98
CA SER A 529 -32.38 8.19 17.02
C SER A 529 -32.55 7.62 18.44
N ALA A 530 -31.97 8.26 19.46
CA ALA A 530 -32.19 7.88 20.86
C ALA A 530 -33.48 8.47 21.45
N THR A 531 -33.96 9.60 20.89
CA THR A 531 -35.20 10.26 21.31
C THR A 531 -36.45 9.67 20.64
N SER A 532 -36.30 8.94 19.54
CA SER A 532 -37.41 8.34 18.78
C SER A 532 -37.85 6.95 19.27
N HIS A 533 -37.19 6.39 20.30
CA HIS A 533 -37.72 5.25 21.05
C HIS A 533 -38.29 5.76 22.38
N PRO A 534 -39.54 6.25 22.42
CA PRO A 534 -40.21 6.38 23.70
C PRO A 534 -40.30 4.97 24.29
N VAL A 535 -39.78 4.87 25.51
CA VAL A 535 -40.03 3.78 26.43
C VAL A 535 -41.55 3.60 26.50
N THR A 536 -42.08 2.59 25.82
CA THR A 536 -43.38 2.01 26.19
C THR A 536 -43.18 1.26 27.49
N ASN A 537 -43.03 2.02 28.57
CA ASN A 537 -43.36 1.56 29.91
C ASN A 537 -44.88 1.69 30.01
N GLY A 538 -45.58 0.57 30.10
CA GLY A 538 -46.99 0.56 30.46
C GLY A 538 -47.80 -0.58 29.86
N GLN A 539 -47.55 -1.79 30.37
CA GLN A 539 -48.51 -2.79 30.91
C GLN A 539 -48.11 -4.23 30.55
#